data_AF-A0A7I3ZCC8-F1
#
_entry.id   AF-A0A7I3ZCC8-F1
#
_cell.length_a   1.000
_cell.length_b   1.000
_cell.length_c   1.000
_cell.angle_alpha   90.00
_cell.angle_beta   90.00
_cell.angle_gamma   90.00
#
_symmetry.space_group_name_H-M   'P 1'
#
loop_
_entity.id
_entity.type
_entity.pdbx_description
1 polymer ?
#
loop_
_entity_poly.entity_id
_entity_poly.type
_entity_poly.pdbx_seq_one_letter_code
_entity_poly.pdbx_strand_id
1 'polypeptide(L)' 'KNLKIFKYIELLDIEYFKDLNLCYIINYYSQTNFNFKDTKLMKEFNF' A
#
# COMPACT_ATOMS: atom_id res chain seq x y z
N LYS A 1 -4.57 -11.96 15.87
CA LYS A 1 -3.83 -12.26 14.61
C LYS A 1 -4.74 -11.99 13.41
N ASN A 2 -4.63 -10.81 12.78
CA ASN A 2 -5.44 -10.37 11.63
C ASN A 2 -4.79 -10.75 10.27
N LEU A 3 -4.34 -12.00 10.12
CA LEU A 3 -3.69 -12.47 8.89
C LEU A 3 -4.68 -12.63 7.71
N LYS A 4 -6.00 -12.53 7.95
CA LYS A 4 -7.03 -12.72 6.92
C LYS A 4 -7.03 -11.62 5.87
N ILE A 5 -6.68 -10.38 6.24
CA ILE A 5 -6.71 -9.23 5.32
C ILE A 5 -5.55 -9.29 4.32
N PHE A 6 -4.36 -9.67 4.80
CA PHE A 6 -3.17 -9.77 3.96
C PHE A 6 -3.26 -10.84 2.86
N LYS A 7 -4.19 -11.81 2.99
CA LYS A 7 -4.47 -12.81 1.94
C LYS A 7 -4.90 -12.17 0.61
N TYR A 8 -5.51 -10.98 0.66
CA TYR A 8 -6.06 -10.32 -0.52
C TYR A 8 -5.07 -9.35 -1.18
N ILE A 9 -3.88 -9.15 -0.59
CA ILE A 9 -2.85 -8.27 -1.16
C ILE A 9 -2.15 -9.04 -2.28
N GLU A 10 -2.13 -8.45 -3.48
CA GLU A 10 -1.49 -9.00 -4.66
C GLU A 10 -0.08 -8.45 -4.84
N LEU A 11 0.08 -7.16 -4.58
CA LEU A 11 1.32 -6.43 -4.84
C LEU A 11 1.61 -5.44 -3.73
N LEU A 12 2.89 -5.38 -3.36
CA LEU A 12 3.46 -4.33 -2.54
C LEU A 12 4.45 -3.56 -3.41
N ASP A 13 4.26 -2.25 -3.48
CA ASP A 13 5.11 -1.37 -4.26
C ASP A 13 5.59 -0.20 -3.41
N ILE A 14 6.81 0.26 -3.68
CA ILE A 14 7.45 1.35 -2.95
C ILE A 14 7.95 2.38 -3.95
N GLU A 15 7.35 3.55 -3.93
CA GLU A 15 7.75 4.68 -4.76
C GLU A 15 8.67 5.60 -3.95
N TYR A 16 9.89 5.81 -4.45
CA TYR A 16 10.84 6.75 -3.85
C TYR A 16 11.05 7.95 -4.77
N PHE A 17 10.73 9.13 -4.26
CA PHE A 17 10.86 10.38 -5.01
C PHE A 17 12.26 10.97 -4.80
N LYS A 18 13.21 10.46 -5.60
CA LYS A 18 14.63 10.84 -5.58
C LYS A 18 14.86 12.33 -5.75
N ASP A 19 14.09 12.99 -6.61
CA ASP A 19 14.37 14.36 -7.04
C ASP A 19 14.25 15.40 -5.93
N LEU A 20 13.65 15.02 -4.79
CA LEU A 20 13.31 15.97 -3.74
C LEU A 20 13.80 15.56 -2.35
N ASN A 21 14.32 14.34 -2.14
CA ASN A 21 14.56 13.79 -0.78
C ASN A 21 13.35 13.95 0.16
N LEU A 22 12.14 14.14 -0.39
CA LEU A 22 10.99 14.58 0.38
C LEU A 22 10.20 13.42 0.96
N CYS A 23 10.03 12.34 0.19
CA CYS A 23 9.14 11.27 0.62
C CYS A 23 9.40 9.91 -0.02
N TYR A 24 8.88 8.88 0.64
CA TYR A 24 8.58 7.59 0.03
C TYR A 24 7.14 7.19 0.31
N ILE A 25 6.55 6.47 -0.63
CA ILE A 25 5.17 6.01 -0.57
C ILE A 25 5.17 4.49 -0.60
N ILE A 26 4.48 3.87 0.35
CA ILE A 26 4.18 2.43 0.34
C ILE A 26 2.77 2.25 -0.20
N ASN A 27 2.65 1.47 -1.27
CA ASN A 27 1.39 1.09 -1.89
C ASN A 27 1.10 -0.39 -1.65
N TYR A 28 -0.10 -0.71 -1.17
CA TYR A 28 -0.64 -2.06 -1.13
C TYR A 28 -1.78 -2.16 -2.13
N TYR A 29 -1.62 -3.03 -3.12
CA TYR A 29 -2.67 -3.35 -4.08
C TYR A 29 -3.31 -4.66 -3.72
N SER A 30 -4.63 -4.69 -3.72
CA SER A 30 -5.42 -5.83 -3.26
C SER A 30 -6.60 -6.10 -4.15
N GLN A 31 -6.96 -7.37 -4.24
CA GLN A 31 -8.19 -7.79 -4.88
C GLN A 31 -9.41 -7.23 -4.15
N THR A 32 -10.43 -6.90 -4.91
CA THR A 32 -11.76 -6.61 -4.38
C THR A 32 -12.21 -7.78 -3.52
N ASN A 33 -12.66 -7.49 -2.30
CA ASN A 33 -13.17 -8.49 -1.40
C ASN A 33 -14.31 -7.93 -0.54
N PHE A 34 -14.95 -8.80 0.25
CA PHE A 34 -16.09 -8.41 1.06
C PHE A 34 -15.71 -7.53 2.27
N ASN A 35 -14.47 -7.61 2.74
CA ASN A 35 -14.04 -6.94 3.97
C ASN A 35 -13.72 -5.45 3.74
N PHE A 36 -13.23 -5.10 2.56
CA PHE A 36 -12.90 -3.72 2.20
C PHE A 36 -13.04 -3.50 0.69
N LYS A 37 -13.56 -2.33 0.33
CA LYS A 37 -13.79 -1.94 -1.07
C LYS A 37 -12.55 -1.38 -1.75
N ASP A 38 -11.64 -0.82 -0.97
CA ASP A 38 -10.44 -0.17 -1.50
C ASP A 38 -9.49 -1.22 -2.07
N THR A 39 -9.13 -1.05 -3.35
CA THR A 39 -8.16 -1.93 -4.03
C THR A 39 -6.73 -1.42 -3.90
N LYS A 40 -6.55 -0.20 -3.38
CA LYS A 40 -5.26 0.43 -3.13
C LYS A 40 -5.25 1.12 -1.76
N LEU A 41 -4.31 0.75 -0.90
CA LEU A 41 -3.99 1.47 0.32
C LEU A 41 -2.62 2.12 0.18
N MET A 42 -2.54 3.41 0.45
CA MET A 42 -1.33 4.21 0.30
C MET A 42 -0.91 4.80 1.64
N LYS A 43 0.40 4.73 1.93
CA LYS A 43 0.99 5.43 3.06
C LYS A 43 2.23 6.18 2.64
N GLU A 44 2.14 7.50 2.72
CA GLU A 44 3.24 8.44 2.47
C GLU A 44 4.02 8.70 3.76
N PHE A 45 5.34 8.79 3.63
CA PHE A 45 6.28 9.17 4.67
C PHE A 45 7.12 10.32 4.15
N ASN A 46 7.02 11.45 4.85
CA ASN A 46 7.74 12.67 4.52
C ASN A 46 8.91 12.87 5.51
N PHE A 47 10.03 13.38 5.02
CA PHE A 47 11.23 13.68 5.81
C PHE A 47 11.23 15.11 6.37
#